data_AF-A0A524N7D5-F1
#
_entry.id   AF-A0A524N7D5-F1
#
_cell.length_a   1.000
_cell.length_b   1.000
_cell.length_c   1.000
_cell.angle_alpha   90.00
_cell.angle_beta   90.00
_cell.angle_gamma   90.00
#
_symmetry.space_group_name_H-M   'P 1'
#
loop_
_entity.id
_entity.type
_entity.pdbx_description
1 polymer ?
#
loop_
_entity_poly.entity_id
_entity_poly.type
_entity_poly.pdbx_seq_one_letter_code
_entity_poly.pdbx_strand_id
1 'polypeptide(L)'
;MIVRPHRAVSLVLLVLALVATTAHADDWPQWRGPTRDGVWRETGLRETLPEGRIDLRWRAPIGSGYSGPTVANGRVYVTDRVTEPAEIERVHCFDARTGAVVWTHAYDCVYDGVSYDAGPR
;
A
#
# COMPACT_ATOMS: atom_id res chain seq x y z
N MET A 1 -36.90 -32.58 26.80
CA MET A 1 -36.25 -32.38 25.48
C MET A 1 -35.07 -31.43 25.68
N ILE A 2 -33.87 -31.96 25.91
CA ILE A 2 -32.67 -31.17 26.27
C ILE A 2 -31.93 -30.83 24.97
N VAL A 3 -32.06 -29.59 24.51
CA VAL A 3 -31.31 -29.08 23.35
C VAL A 3 -29.84 -28.98 23.75
N ARG A 4 -28.96 -29.78 23.13
CA ARG A 4 -27.52 -29.77 23.44
C ARG A 4 -26.91 -28.40 23.07
N PRO A 5 -26.26 -27.68 24.01
CA PRO A 5 -25.81 -26.30 23.81
C PRO A 5 -24.70 -26.15 22.76
N HIS A 6 -24.02 -27.25 22.40
CA HIS A 6 -22.94 -27.26 21.43
C HIS A 6 -23.36 -26.70 20.05
N ARG A 7 -24.61 -26.94 19.62
CA ARG A 7 -25.11 -26.41 18.34
C ARG A 7 -25.28 -24.89 18.37
N ALA A 8 -25.73 -24.34 19.50
CA ALA A 8 -25.89 -22.90 19.68
C ALA A 8 -24.52 -22.20 19.77
N VAL A 9 -23.55 -22.79 20.48
CA VAL A 9 -22.19 -22.26 20.59
C VAL A 9 -21.47 -22.25 19.23
N SER A 10 -21.56 -23.34 18.46
CA SER A 10 -20.99 -23.39 17.11
C SER A 10 -21.62 -22.39 16.15
N LEU A 11 -22.93 -22.16 16.24
CA LEU A 11 -23.64 -21.17 15.42
C LEU A 11 -23.21 -19.74 15.79
N VAL A 12 -23.06 -19.44 17.08
CA VAL A 12 -22.59 -18.13 17.57
C VAL A 12 -21.15 -17.86 17.13
N LEU A 13 -20.25 -18.85 17.19
CA LEU A 13 -18.87 -18.70 16.71
C LEU A 13 -18.80 -18.50 15.19
N LEU A 14 -19.66 -19.18 14.42
CA LEU A 14 -19.75 -18.99 12.97
C LEU A 14 -20.27 -17.59 12.62
N VAL A 15 -21.28 -17.10 13.34
CA VAL A 15 -21.80 -15.73 13.17
C VAL A 15 -20.75 -14.68 13.55
N LEU A 16 -20.01 -14.88 14.65
CA LEU A 16 -18.91 -13.99 15.05
C LEU A 16 -17.77 -13.97 14.00
N ALA A 17 -17.48 -15.09 13.35
CA ALA A 17 -16.52 -15.15 12.25
C ALA A 17 -17.01 -14.41 10.99
N LEU A 18 -18.32 -14.43 10.71
CA LEU A 18 -18.91 -13.69 9.59
C LEU A 18 -19.03 -12.17 9.84
N VAL A 19 -19.02 -11.73 11.10
CA VAL A 19 -19.12 -10.31 11.50
C VAL A 19 -17.72 -9.69 11.70
N ALA A 20 -16.64 -10.39 11.35
CA ALA A 20 -15.32 -9.79 11.27
C ALA A 20 -15.33 -8.67 10.22
N THR A 21 -15.52 -7.43 10.68
CA THR A 21 -15.50 -6.24 9.84
C THR A 21 -14.09 -6.09 9.29
N THR A 22 -13.93 -6.40 8.01
CA THR A 22 -12.75 -5.97 7.27
C THR A 22 -12.80 -4.45 7.23
N ALA A 23 -11.85 -3.79 7.89
CA ALA A 23 -11.61 -2.38 7.66
C ALA A 23 -11.25 -2.23 6.18
N HIS A 24 -12.19 -1.69 5.40
CA HIS A 24 -11.97 -1.34 4.01
C HIS A 24 -11.37 0.06 4.01
N ALA A 25 -10.09 0.15 3.70
CA ALA A 25 -9.47 1.42 3.33
C ALA A 25 -9.72 1.65 1.84
N ASP A 26 -9.96 2.90 1.47
CA ASP A 26 -10.09 3.33 0.07
C ASP A 26 -8.78 3.11 -0.69
N ASP A 27 -8.93 2.60 -1.91
CA ASP A 27 -7.83 2.46 -2.85
C ASP A 27 -7.49 3.83 -3.48
N TRP A 28 -6.20 4.01 -3.78
CA TRP A 28 -5.67 5.16 -4.53
C TRP A 28 -4.95 4.68 -5.79
N PRO A 29 -5.66 4.10 -6.79
CA PRO A 29 -5.05 3.29 -7.85
C PRO A 29 -4.38 4.09 -8.97
N GLN A 30 -4.47 5.42 -8.96
CA GLN A 30 -3.99 6.26 -10.05
C GLN A 30 -3.65 7.68 -9.59
N TRP A 31 -3.04 8.46 -10.49
CA TRP A 31 -2.74 9.87 -10.27
C TRP A 31 -3.99 10.62 -9.80
N ARG A 32 -3.89 11.28 -8.64
CA ARG A 32 -4.97 12.04 -8.00
C ARG A 32 -6.21 11.22 -7.61
N GLY A 33 -6.04 9.91 -7.40
CA GLY A 33 -7.06 9.05 -6.80
C GLY A 33 -8.12 8.54 -7.78
N PRO A 34 -9.12 7.79 -7.30
CA PRO A 34 -10.10 7.09 -8.15
C PRO A 34 -10.90 8.02 -9.07
N THR A 35 -11.12 9.27 -8.66
CA THR A 35 -11.83 10.31 -9.43
C THR A 35 -10.90 11.34 -10.08
N ARG A 36 -9.57 11.21 -9.92
CA ARG A 36 -8.54 12.16 -10.42
C ARG A 36 -8.67 13.61 -9.92
N ASP A 37 -9.40 13.84 -8.84
CA ASP A 37 -9.57 15.16 -8.24
C ASP A 37 -8.58 15.47 -7.10
N GLY A 38 -7.81 14.47 -6.66
CA GLY A 38 -6.84 14.62 -5.57
C GLY A 38 -7.49 14.76 -4.20
N VAL A 39 -8.76 14.37 -4.06
CA VAL A 39 -9.51 14.49 -2.82
C VAL A 39 -9.57 13.14 -2.12
N TRP A 40 -9.05 13.11 -0.89
CA TRP A 40 -9.19 12.00 0.05
C TRP A 40 -10.54 12.11 0.78
N ARG A 41 -11.29 11.00 0.85
CA ARG A 41 -12.71 10.97 1.28
C ARG A 41 -12.99 10.10 2.50
N GLU A 42 -11.96 9.46 3.00
CA GLU A 42 -12.03 8.66 4.21
C GLU A 42 -12.31 9.53 5.45
N THR A 43 -12.75 8.88 6.51
CA THR A 43 -13.10 9.56 7.77
C THR A 43 -12.29 8.99 8.93
N GLY A 44 -12.45 9.54 10.13
CA GLY A 44 -11.73 9.02 11.32
C GLY A 44 -10.26 9.41 11.38
N LEU A 45 -9.85 10.49 10.68
CA LEU A 45 -8.57 11.12 10.95
C LEU A 45 -8.47 11.50 12.42
N ARG A 46 -7.32 11.19 13.00
CA ARG A 46 -6.97 11.72 14.32
C ARG A 46 -6.44 13.12 14.12
N GLU A 47 -7.07 14.10 14.78
CA GLU A 47 -6.57 15.48 14.80
C GLU A 47 -5.26 15.60 15.58
N THR A 48 -5.00 14.66 16.49
CA THR A 48 -3.77 14.58 17.27
C THR A 48 -3.10 13.23 17.10
N LEU A 49 -1.77 13.25 17.01
CA LEU A 49 -0.97 12.04 16.98
C LEU A 49 -0.88 11.45 18.40
N PRO A 50 -1.13 10.14 18.58
CA PRO A 50 -0.84 9.47 19.84
C PRO A 50 0.62 9.69 20.23
N GLU A 51 0.88 10.19 21.45
CA GLU A 51 2.24 10.49 21.94
C GLU A 51 3.04 11.43 21.02
N GLY A 52 2.36 12.23 20.18
CA GLY A 52 2.98 13.15 19.23
C GLY A 52 3.69 12.50 18.05
N ARG A 53 3.51 11.20 17.78
CA ARG A 53 4.18 10.50 16.67
C ARG A 53 3.28 9.51 15.92
N ILE A 54 3.73 9.12 14.73
CA ILE A 54 3.22 7.96 13.99
C ILE A 54 4.30 6.88 14.04
N ASP A 55 3.97 5.71 14.57
CA ASP A 55 4.90 4.58 14.58
C ASP A 55 5.16 4.08 13.16
N LEU A 56 6.43 3.98 12.79
CA LEU A 56 6.85 3.41 11.50
C LEU A 56 6.44 1.94 11.43
N ARG A 57 5.62 1.58 10.44
CA ARG A 57 5.19 0.19 10.23
C ARG A 57 6.21 -0.63 9.46
N TRP A 58 6.74 -0.07 8.37
CA TRP A 58 7.78 -0.68 7.56
C TRP A 58 8.46 0.39 6.70
N ARG A 59 9.63 0.03 6.17
CA ARG A 59 10.38 0.82 5.18
C ARG A 59 11.05 -0.15 4.20
N ALA A 60 11.15 0.25 2.94
CA ALA A 60 11.82 -0.53 1.91
C ALA A 60 12.87 0.36 1.19
N PRO A 61 14.08 -0.16 0.91
CA PRO A 61 15.03 0.56 0.08
C PRO A 61 14.54 0.56 -1.39
N ILE A 62 14.49 1.74 -1.99
CA ILE A 62 14.23 1.96 -3.42
C ILE A 62 15.26 2.97 -3.95
N GLY A 63 15.52 2.92 -5.25
CA GLY A 63 16.32 3.91 -5.97
C GLY A 63 15.59 5.24 -6.13
N SER A 64 16.20 6.17 -6.84
CA SER A 64 15.58 7.46 -7.16
C SER A 64 14.50 7.29 -8.23
N GLY A 65 13.40 8.04 -8.13
CA GLY A 65 12.32 8.00 -9.12
C GLY A 65 11.44 9.24 -9.00
N TYR A 66 10.58 9.48 -10.00
CA TYR A 66 9.68 10.63 -10.02
C TYR A 66 8.23 10.30 -9.67
N SER A 67 7.90 9.01 -9.50
CA SER A 67 6.55 8.59 -9.14
C SER A 67 6.28 8.73 -7.64
N GLY A 68 5.10 9.22 -7.27
CA GLY A 68 4.54 8.92 -5.95
C GLY A 68 4.01 7.47 -5.89
N PRO A 69 3.89 6.87 -4.70
CA PRO A 69 3.32 5.55 -4.55
C PRO A 69 1.81 5.54 -4.85
N THR A 70 1.31 4.44 -5.39
CA THR A 70 -0.13 4.15 -5.51
C THR A 70 -0.46 2.90 -4.69
N VAL A 71 -1.64 2.89 -4.07
CA VAL A 71 -2.07 1.78 -3.21
C VAL A 71 -3.38 1.24 -3.74
N ALA A 72 -3.44 -0.05 -4.04
CA ALA A 72 -4.67 -0.71 -4.47
C ALA A 72 -4.66 -2.19 -4.09
N ASN A 73 -5.82 -2.72 -3.67
CA ASN A 73 -5.98 -4.13 -3.32
C ASN A 73 -4.92 -4.66 -2.32
N GLY A 74 -4.58 -3.86 -1.30
CA GLY A 74 -3.57 -4.25 -0.31
C GLY A 74 -2.14 -4.33 -0.85
N ARG A 75 -1.85 -3.64 -1.96
CA ARG A 75 -0.53 -3.56 -2.58
C ARG A 75 -0.10 -2.10 -2.72
N VAL A 76 1.20 -1.86 -2.55
CA VAL A 76 1.84 -0.57 -2.84
C VAL A 76 2.66 -0.73 -4.10
N TYR A 77 2.46 0.15 -5.08
CA TYR A 77 3.24 0.21 -6.30
C TYR A 77 4.00 1.51 -6.38
N VAL A 78 5.27 1.44 -6.77
CA VAL A 78 6.15 2.60 -6.91
C VAL A 78 7.22 2.27 -7.94
N THR A 79 7.66 3.27 -8.70
CA THR A 79 8.75 3.12 -9.65
C THR A 79 10.02 3.76 -9.16
N ASP A 80 11.14 3.17 -9.52
CA ASP A 80 12.44 3.80 -9.38
C ASP A 80 13.32 3.55 -10.61
N ARG A 81 14.47 4.22 -10.61
CA ARG A 81 15.54 4.10 -11.59
C ARG A 81 16.83 3.77 -10.87
N VAL A 82 17.60 2.89 -11.49
CA VAL A 82 18.93 2.49 -11.06
C VAL A 82 19.89 2.74 -12.22
N THR A 83 21.04 3.34 -11.94
CA THR A 83 22.06 3.68 -12.96
C THR A 83 23.25 2.73 -12.95
N GLU A 84 23.41 1.91 -11.91
CA GLU A 84 24.50 0.94 -11.77
C GLU A 84 23.97 -0.46 -11.39
N PRO A 85 24.51 -1.56 -11.97
CA PRO A 85 25.57 -1.61 -12.98
C PRO A 85 25.08 -1.28 -14.40
N ALA A 86 23.77 -1.15 -14.58
CA ALA A 86 23.14 -0.81 -15.84
C ALA A 86 21.97 0.14 -15.57
N GLU A 87 21.62 0.92 -16.59
CA GLU A 87 20.53 1.89 -16.52
C GLU A 87 19.19 1.19 -16.75
N ILE A 88 18.43 1.05 -15.66
CA ILE A 88 17.14 0.36 -15.66
C ILE A 88 16.10 1.16 -14.89
N GLU A 89 14.85 1.01 -15.30
CA GLU A 89 13.69 1.41 -14.52
C GLU A 89 13.02 0.16 -13.96
N ARG A 90 12.46 0.30 -12.75
CA ARG A 90 11.78 -0.78 -12.06
C ARG A 90 10.41 -0.34 -11.60
N VAL A 91 9.47 -1.27 -11.66
CA VAL A 91 8.18 -1.19 -10.99
C VAL A 91 8.20 -2.18 -9.84
N HIS A 92 8.04 -1.67 -8.62
CA HIS A 92 7.94 -2.49 -7.43
C HIS A 92 6.48 -2.70 -7.04
N CYS A 93 6.18 -3.87 -6.50
CA CYS A 93 4.94 -4.17 -5.82
C CYS A 93 5.25 -4.73 -4.43
N PHE A 94 4.75 -4.06 -3.40
CA PHE A 94 4.89 -4.46 -2.01
C PHE A 94 3.54 -4.86 -1.42
N ASP A 95 3.56 -5.77 -0.45
CA ASP A 95 2.42 -5.99 0.44
C ASP A 95 2.23 -4.77 1.34
N ALA A 96 1.06 -4.12 1.28
CA ALA A 96 0.85 -2.82 1.94
C ALA A 96 0.95 -2.89 3.48
N ARG A 97 0.71 -4.07 4.07
CA ARG A 97 0.72 -4.25 5.52
C ARG A 97 2.14 -4.52 6.05
N THR A 98 2.94 -5.26 5.30
CA THR A 98 4.24 -5.77 5.76
C THR A 98 5.44 -5.08 5.11
N GLY A 99 5.26 -4.45 3.95
CA GLY A 99 6.35 -3.93 3.13
C GLY A 99 7.16 -5.02 2.42
N ALA A 100 6.71 -6.29 2.47
CA ALA A 100 7.38 -7.38 1.77
C ALA A 100 7.24 -7.20 0.26
N VAL A 101 8.33 -7.41 -0.49
CA VAL A 101 8.31 -7.41 -1.96
C VAL A 101 7.47 -8.58 -2.44
N VAL A 102 6.42 -8.29 -3.20
CA VAL A 102 5.59 -9.29 -3.89
C VAL A 102 6.21 -9.60 -5.25
N TRP A 103 6.58 -8.57 -6.01
CA TRP A 103 7.32 -8.69 -7.25
C TRP A 103 8.04 -7.38 -7.61
N THR A 104 9.03 -7.47 -8.49
CA THR A 104 9.67 -6.35 -9.16
C THR A 104 9.75 -6.66 -10.64
N HIS A 105 9.29 -5.73 -11.48
CA HIS A 105 9.52 -5.76 -12.91
C HIS A 105 10.62 -4.75 -13.23
N ALA A 106 11.58 -5.12 -14.08
CA ALA A 106 12.69 -4.26 -14.47
C ALA A 106 12.85 -4.29 -15.99
N TYR A 107 13.16 -3.14 -16.57
CA TYR A 107 13.43 -2.99 -18.00
C TYR A 107 14.55 -1.97 -18.24
N ASP A 108 15.28 -2.15 -19.33
CA ASP A 108 16.33 -1.23 -19.74
C ASP A 108 15.74 0.14 -20.07
N CYS A 109 16.31 1.20 -19.50
CA CYS A 109 15.95 2.57 -19.84
C CYS A 109 17.25 3.35 -20.14
N VAL A 110 17.35 3.94 -21.33
CA VAL A 110 18.50 4.78 -21.67
C VAL A 110 18.01 6.22 -21.74
N TYR A 111 18.42 7.04 -20.77
CA TYR A 111 18.18 8.48 -20.81
C TYR A 111 19.33 9.16 -21.57
N ASP A 112 19.13 9.44 -22.86
CA ASP A 112 20.08 10.19 -23.66
C ASP A 112 19.72 11.69 -23.67
N GLY A 113 20.64 12.53 -23.19
CA GLY A 113 20.56 13.99 -23.29
C GLY A 113 19.53 14.72 -22.41
N VAL A 114 18.63 14.03 -21.71
CA VAL A 114 17.64 14.64 -20.79
C VAL A 114 17.63 13.90 -19.46
N SER A 115 18.31 14.43 -18.44
CA SER A 115 18.16 13.97 -17.05
C SER A 115 17.97 15.16 -16.13
N TYR A 116 17.07 15.02 -15.14
CA TYR A 116 16.98 15.95 -14.03
C TYR A 116 17.71 15.35 -12.83
N ASP A 117 18.31 16.19 -11.99
CA ASP A 117 18.92 15.72 -10.75
C ASP A 117 17.89 14.96 -9.89
N ALA A 118 18.37 13.97 -9.14
CA ALA A 118 17.60 13.23 -8.15
C ALA A 118 17.27 14.14 -6.95
N GLY A 119 16.32 15.05 -7.14
CA GLY A 119 15.81 15.92 -6.07
C GLY A 119 14.72 15.22 -5.25
N PRO A 120 14.50 15.64 -3.98
CA PRO A 120 13.31 15.21 -3.25
C PRO A 120 12.08 15.77 -3.98
N ARG A 121 11.07 14.93 -4.23
CA ARG A 121 9.73 15.36 -4.64
C ARG A 121 8.69 14.61 -3.83
#